data_AF-A0A850M4F8-F1
#
_entry.id   AF-A0A850M4F8-F1
#
_cell.length_a   1.000
_cell.length_b   1.000
_cell.length_c   1.000
_cell.angle_alpha   90.00
_cell.angle_beta   90.00
_cell.angle_gamma   90.00
#
_symmetry.space_group_name_H-M   'P 1'
#
loop_
_entity.id
_entity.type
_entity.pdbx_description
1 polymer ?
#
loop_
_entity_poly.entity_id
_entity_poly.type
_entity_poly.pdbx_seq_one_letter_code
_entity_poly.pdbx_strand_id
1 'polypeptide(L)' 'MDKAQLKEFAKEIMEELNVSGGKISKLIQKIAPQLEYNKEKIKVQVKRALIGQH' A
#
# COMPACT_ATOMS: atom_id res chain seq x y z
N MET A 1 -4.49 10.10 -10.67
CA MET A 1 -3.78 10.37 -9.41
C MET A 1 -2.34 10.67 -9.74
N ASP A 2 -1.82 11.81 -9.30
CA ASP A 2 -0.43 12.22 -9.56
C ASP A 2 0.58 11.40 -8.76
N LYS A 3 1.85 11.40 -9.18
CA LYS A 3 2.94 10.69 -8.47
C LYS A 3 3.10 11.15 -7.02
N ALA A 4 2.87 12.43 -6.74
CA ALA A 4 2.93 12.99 -5.39
C ALA A 4 1.79 12.42 -4.53
N GLN A 5 0.56 12.48 -5.04
CA GLN A 5 -0.62 11.93 -4.37
C GLN A 5 -0.49 10.43 -4.11
N LEU A 6 0.03 9.67 -5.06
CA LEU A 6 0.25 8.23 -4.90
C LEU A 6 1.25 7.91 -3.78
N LYS A 7 2.28 8.75 -3.61
CA LYS A 7 3.26 8.61 -2.52
C LYS A 7 2.63 8.92 -1.17
N GLU A 8 1.86 9.98 -1.05
CA GLU A 8 1.14 10.32 0.18
C GLU A 8 0.12 9.23 0.54
N PHE A 9 -0.65 8.77 -0.43
CA PHE A 9 -1.60 7.68 -0.25
C PHE A 9 -0.93 6.38 0.21
N ALA A 10 0.21 6.04 -0.37
CA ALA A 10 0.98 4.89 0.09
C ALA A 10 1.50 5.09 1.52
N LYS A 11 1.91 6.31 1.87
CA LYS A 11 2.38 6.66 3.22
C LYS A 11 1.27 6.50 4.25
N GLU A 12 0.07 7.03 3.99
CA GLU A 12 -1.09 6.87 4.88
C GLU A 12 -1.42 5.41 5.16
N ILE A 13 -1.44 4.56 4.12
CA ILE A 13 -1.73 3.13 4.28
C ILE A 13 -0.65 2.43 5.11
N MET A 14 0.61 2.80 4.90
CA MET A 14 1.74 2.27 5.66
C MET A 14 1.66 2.69 7.14
N GLU A 15 1.34 3.95 7.42
CA GLU A 15 1.16 4.46 8.78
C GLU A 15 -0.01 3.76 9.51
N GLU A 16 -1.15 3.60 8.83
CA GLU A 16 -2.32 2.90 9.41
C GLU A 16 -2.05 1.41 9.71
N LEU A 17 -1.17 0.78 8.94
CA LEU A 17 -0.77 -0.61 9.16
C LEU A 17 0.45 -0.74 10.08
N ASN A 18 0.96 0.39 10.60
CA ASN A 18 2.20 0.48 11.37
C ASN A 18 3.38 -0.26 10.69
N VAL A 19 3.46 -0.15 9.36
CA VAL A 19 4.51 -0.80 8.58
C VAL A 19 5.38 0.24 7.89
N SER A 20 6.66 -0.07 7.78
CA SER A 20 7.65 0.77 7.11
C SER A 20 8.46 -0.06 6.14
N GLY A 21 8.78 0.51 4.98
CA GLY A 21 9.69 -0.13 4.04
C GLY A 21 9.42 0.22 2.58
N GLY A 22 10.50 0.40 1.82
CA GLY A 22 10.42 0.71 0.39
C GLY A 22 9.72 -0.38 -0.44
N LYS A 23 9.76 -1.64 0.00
CA LYS A 23 9.08 -2.77 -0.66
C LYS A 23 7.54 -2.62 -0.56
N ILE A 24 7.02 -2.29 0.62
CA ILE A 24 5.58 -2.09 0.84
C ILE A 24 5.09 -0.85 0.10
N SER A 25 5.86 0.24 0.11
CA SER A 25 5.52 1.44 -0.68
C SER A 25 5.42 1.12 -2.18
N LYS A 26 6.38 0.38 -2.74
CA LYS A 26 6.33 -0.07 -4.14
C LYS A 26 5.16 -1.01 -4.41
N LEU A 27 4.86 -1.92 -3.47
CA LEU A 27 3.70 -2.81 -3.57
C LEU A 27 2.41 -2.00 -3.66
N ILE A 28 2.18 -1.05 -2.75
CA ILE A 28 0.99 -0.19 -2.73
C ILE A 28 0.88 0.59 -4.05
N GLN A 29 1.96 1.21 -4.52
CA GLN A 29 1.98 1.94 -5.78
C GLN A 29 1.60 1.06 -6.99
N LYS A 30 1.95 -0.23 -6.97
CA LYS A 30 1.63 -1.18 -8.02
C LYS A 30 0.18 -1.67 -7.96
N ILE A 31 -0.34 -1.96 -6.77
CA ILE A 31 -1.70 -2.52 -6.59
C ILE A 31 -2.79 -1.43 -6.54
N ALA A 32 -2.45 -0.20 -6.16
CA ALA A 32 -3.40 0.91 -6.08
C ALA A 32 -4.18 1.14 -7.39
N PRO A 33 -3.56 1.24 -8.59
CA PRO A 33 -4.31 1.39 -9.83
C PRO A 33 -5.12 0.15 -10.20
N GLN A 34 -4.69 -1.06 -9.80
CA GLN A 34 -5.40 -2.32 -10.07
C GLN A 34 -6.66 -2.48 -9.21
N LEU A 35 -6.69 -1.81 -8.06
CA LEU A 35 -7.78 -1.86 -7.08
C LEU A 35 -8.59 -0.57 -7.07
N GLU A 36 -8.47 0.26 -8.10
CA GLU A 36 -9.18 1.53 -8.26
C GLU A 36 -8.99 2.46 -7.04
N TYR A 37 -7.79 2.42 -6.45
CA TYR A 37 -7.43 3.19 -5.25
C TYR A 37 -8.29 2.89 -4.01
N ASN A 38 -8.95 1.73 -3.98
CA ASN A 38 -9.74 1.29 -2.84
C ASN A 38 -8.83 0.95 -1.65
N LYS A 39 -8.82 1.85 -0.65
CA LYS A 39 -7.96 1.76 0.54
C LYS A 39 -8.12 0.44 1.30
N GLU A 40 -9.35 -0.07 1.43
CA GLU A 40 -9.62 -1.33 2.15
C GLU A 40 -9.04 -2.54 1.42
N LYS A 41 -9.28 -2.67 0.11
CA LYS A 41 -8.72 -3.77 -0.70
C LYS A 41 -7.19 -3.75 -0.67
N ILE A 42 -6.60 -2.57 -0.74
CA ILE A 42 -5.14 -2.38 -0.69
C ILE A 42 -4.60 -2.79 0.68
N LYS A 43 -5.23 -2.38 1.78
CA LYS A 43 -4.85 -2.80 3.13
C LYS A 43 -4.87 -4.32 3.28
N VAL A 44 -5.89 -5.01 2.74
CA VAL A 44 -5.97 -6.47 2.77
C VAL A 44 -4.81 -7.12 2.03
N GLN A 45 -4.46 -6.63 0.84
CA GLN A 45 -3.32 -7.13 0.07
C GLN A 45 -1.97 -6.89 0.78
N VAL A 46 -1.78 -5.70 1.36
CA VAL A 46 -0.57 -5.38 2.13
C VAL A 46 -0.47 -6.29 3.35
N LYS A 47 -1.55 -6.48 4.12
CA LYS A 47 -1.59 -7.42 5.26
C LYS A 47 -1.22 -8.85 4.84
N ARG A 48 -1.79 -9.34 3.73
CA ARG A 48 -1.45 -10.68 3.19
C ARG A 48 0.02 -10.79 2.83
N ALA A 49 0.59 -9.77 2.19
CA ALA A 49 2.00 -9.73 1.84
C ALA A 49 2.93 -9.71 3.07
N LEU A 50 2.50 -9.11 4.17
CA LEU A 50 3.24 -9.11 5.44
C LEU A 50 3.19 -10.47 6.14
N ILE A 51 2.04 -11.15 6.11
CA ILE A 51 1.88 -12.48 6.74
C ILE A 51 2.65 -13.56 6.00
N GLY A 52 2.66 -13.54 4.66
CA GLY A 52 3.36 -14.54 3.84
C GLY A 52 4.89 -14.45 3.83
N GLN A 53 5.48 -13.53 4.59
CA GLN A 53 6.94 -13.43 4.79
C GLN A 53 7.46 -14.16 6.02
N HIS A 54 6.60 -14.81 6.81
CA HIS A 54 6.99 -15.63 7.97
C HIS A 54 7.05 -17.11 7.59
#